data_AF-X0SP30-F1
#
_entry.id   AF-X0SP30-F1
#
_cell.length_a   1.000
_cell.length_b   1.000
_cell.length_c   1.000
_cell.angle_alpha   90.00
_cell.angle_beta   90.00
_cell.angle_gamma   90.00
#
_symmetry.space_group_name_H-M   'P 1'
#
loop_
_entity.id
_entity.type
_entity.pdbx_description
1 polymer ?
#
loop_
_entity_poly.entity_id
_entity_poly.type
_entity_poly.pdbx_seq_one_letter_code
_entity_poly.pdbx_strand_id
1 'polypeptide(L)' 'MAKILVTGAGGFMGSHLTEYLVEKGHKVKAFVRYNSRNFWGWLEKSKYIEDIEIYSGDIRDYDS' A
#
# COMPACT_ATOMS: atom_id res chain seq x y z
N MET A 1 -3.81 18.41 -0.78
CA MET A 1 -2.88 17.25 -0.84
C MET A 1 -2.78 16.65 0.55
N ALA A 2 -3.32 15.44 0.74
CA ALA A 2 -3.34 14.76 2.05
C ALA A 2 -2.26 13.68 2.13
N LYS A 3 -1.88 13.29 3.36
CA LYS A 3 -1.10 12.08 3.65
C LYS A 3 -2.07 10.98 4.06
N ILE A 4 -2.06 9.86 3.34
CA ILE A 4 -3.06 8.79 3.51
C ILE A 4 -2.34 7.46 3.74
N LEU A 5 -2.75 6.75 4.79
CA LEU A 5 -2.36 5.37 5.04
C LEU A 5 -3.48 4.46 4.53
N VAL A 6 -3.15 3.52 3.63
CA VAL A 6 -4.07 2.49 3.16
C VAL A 6 -3.67 1.15 3.80
N THR A 7 -4.51 0.61 4.67
CA THR A 7 -4.32 -0.73 5.25
C THR A 7 -4.88 -1.80 4.33
N GLY A 8 -4.20 -2.96 4.24
CA GLY A 8 -4.59 -4.00 3.30
C GLY A 8 -4.34 -3.60 1.84
N ALA A 9 -3.39 -2.69 1.61
CA ALA A 9 -3.13 -2.09 0.30
C ALA A 9 -2.68 -3.09 -0.77
N GLY A 10 -2.15 -4.26 -0.37
CA GLY A 10 -1.76 -5.32 -1.30
C GLY A 10 -2.93 -6.18 -1.81
N GLY A 11 -4.13 -6.02 -1.26
CA GLY A 11 -5.33 -6.74 -1.69
C GLY A 11 -6.00 -6.10 -2.91
N PHE A 12 -6.98 -6.78 -3.51
CA PHE A 12 -7.65 -6.33 -4.74
C PHE A 12 -8.22 -4.90 -4.61
N MET A 13 -9.10 -4.62 -3.65
CA MET A 13 -9.67 -3.28 -3.47
C MET A 13 -8.63 -2.26 -2.97
N GLY A 14 -7.74 -2.69 -2.07
CA GLY A 14 -6.75 -1.83 -1.46
C GLY A 14 -5.75 -1.28 -2.47
N SER A 15 -5.33 -2.09 -3.44
CA SER A 15 -4.37 -1.67 -4.46
C SER A 15 -4.97 -0.63 -5.39
N HIS A 16 -6.19 -0.86 -5.88
CA HIS A 16 -6.89 0.09 -6.75
C HIS A 16 -7.17 1.42 -6.04
N LEU A 17 -7.54 1.39 -4.76
CA LEU A 17 -7.70 2.60 -3.96
C LEU A 17 -6.37 3.34 -3.81
N THR A 18 -5.27 2.62 -3.53
CA THR A 18 -3.92 3.19 -3.41
C THR A 18 -3.54 3.93 -4.70
N GLU A 19 -3.67 3.27 -5.85
CA GLU A 19 -3.38 3.85 -7.17
C GLU A 19 -4.25 5.08 -7.46
N TYR A 20 -5.55 4.99 -7.19
CA TYR A 20 -6.48 6.10 -7.38
C TYR A 20 -6.09 7.33 -6.53
N LEU A 21 -5.70 7.12 -5.26
CA LEU A 21 -5.32 8.22 -4.38
C LEU A 21 -4.01 8.88 -4.83
N VAL A 22 -3.04 8.11 -5.33
CA VAL A 22 -1.83 8.65 -5.96
C VAL A 22 -2.20 9.46 -7.20
N GLU A 23 -3.07 8.95 -8.07
CA GLU A 23 -3.55 9.66 -9.25
C GLU A 23 -4.26 10.98 -8.91
N LYS A 24 -4.91 11.07 -7.74
CA LYS A 24 -5.48 12.32 -7.20
C LYS A 24 -4.46 13.27 -6.56
N GLY A 25 -3.17 12.96 -6.65
CA GLY A 25 -2.08 13.79 -6.14
C GLY A 25 -1.98 13.76 -4.61
N HIS A 26 -2.33 12.64 -3.97
CA HIS A 26 -2.11 12.44 -2.53
C HIS A 26 -0.79 11.72 -2.27
N LYS A 27 -0.20 11.96 -1.10
CA LYS A 27 0.95 11.17 -0.64
C LYS A 27 0.42 9.92 0.03
N VAL A 28 0.70 8.76 -0.53
CA VAL A 28 0.11 7.49 -0.09
C VAL A 28 1.19 6.60 0.52
N LYS A 29 0.92 6.10 1.73
CA LYS A 29 1.63 5.00 2.36
C LYS A 29 0.75 3.76 2.30
N ALA A 30 1.24 2.69 1.69
CA ALA A 30 0.55 1.43 1.55
C ALA A 30 1.04 0.45 2.61
N PHE A 31 0.18 0.13 3.59
CA PHE A 31 0.44 -0.89 4.59
C PHE A 31 0.01 -2.25 4.04
N VAL A 32 0.99 -3.05 3.66
CA VAL A 32 0.83 -4.39 3.09
C VAL A 32 1.16 -5.44 4.13
N ARG A 33 0.45 -6.57 4.07
CA ARG A 33 0.70 -7.67 5.00
C ARG A 33 2.07 -8.29 4.71
N TYR A 34 2.97 -8.25 5.69
CA TYR A 34 4.25 -8.95 5.60
C TYR A 34 4.05 -10.44 5.33
N ASN A 35 4.91 -10.99 4.48
CA ASN A 35 4.95 -12.42 4.17
C ASN A 35 6.39 -12.84 3.84
N SER A 36 6.66 -14.15 3.90
CA SER A 36 8.00 -14.72 3.70
C SER A 36 8.58 -14.52 2.30
N ARG A 37 7.76 -14.13 1.31
CA ARG A 37 8.20 -13.84 -0.06
C ARG A 37 8.48 -12.35 -0.28
N ASN A 38 8.29 -11.52 0.76
CA ASN A 38 8.34 -10.06 0.66
C ASN A 38 7.46 -9.50 -0.48
N PHE A 39 6.33 -10.16 -0.75
CA PHE A 39 5.45 -9.82 -1.86
C PHE A 39 4.41 -8.77 -1.44
N TRP A 40 4.26 -7.70 -2.21
CA TRP A 40 3.33 -6.60 -1.91
C TRP A 40 1.91 -6.81 -2.48
N GLY A 41 1.64 -7.98 -3.05
CA GLY A 41 0.33 -8.32 -3.58
C GLY A 41 0.10 -7.69 -4.96
N TRP A 42 -1.08 -7.09 -5.15
CA TRP A 42 -1.44 -6.47 -6.44
C TRP A 42 -0.59 -5.23 -6.78
N LEU A 43 0.05 -4.61 -5.79
CA LEU A 43 0.89 -3.43 -5.98
C LEU A 43 2.22 -3.69 -6.68
N GLU A 44 2.66 -4.95 -6.75
CA GLU A 44 3.91 -5.37 -7.42
C GLU A 44 4.00 -4.97 -8.90
N LYS A 45 2.83 -4.83 -9.54
CA LYS A 45 2.70 -4.43 -10.94
C LYS A 45 2.12 -3.03 -11.10
N SER A 46 2.03 -2.26 -10.01
CA SER A 46 1.46 -0.93 -10.07
C SER A 46 2.35 -0.01 -10.89
N LYS A 47 1.75 0.74 -11.82
CA LYS A 47 2.45 1.80 -12.55
C LYS A 47 2.83 3.00 -11.66
N TYR A 48 2.28 3.08 -10.45
CA TYR A 48 2.52 4.14 -9.47
C TYR A 48 3.47 3.69 -8.35
N ILE A 49 4.15 2.55 -8.48
CA ILE A 49 4.91 1.96 -7.38
C ILE A 49 5.97 2.90 -6.79
N GLU A 50 6.63 3.70 -7.64
CA GLU A 50 7.63 4.70 -7.24
C GLU A 50 7.04 5.88 -6.45
N ASP A 51 5.73 6.12 -6.58
CA ASP A 51 5.00 7.19 -5.90
C ASP A 51 4.33 6.72 -4.59
N ILE A 52 4.45 5.43 -4.25
CA ILE A 52 3.84 4.81 -3.08
C ILE A 52 4.93 4.46 -2.06
N GLU A 53 4.79 4.93 -0.83
CA GLU A 53 5.62 4.44 0.28
C GLU A 53 5.07 3.08 0.76
N ILE A 54 5.77 1.99 0.44
CA ILE A 54 5.39 0.65 0.90
C ILE A 54 5.87 0.42 2.33
N TYR A 55 4.96 -0.04 3.19
CA TYR A 55 5.26 -0.51 4.54
C TYR A 55 4.72 -1.92 4.74
N SER A 56 5.61 -2.86 5.08
CA SER A 56 5.25 -4.26 5.33
C SER A 56 5.12 -4.53 6.83
N GLY A 57 3.92 -4.88 7.30
CA GLY A 57 3.66 -5.23 8.70
C GLY A 57 2.44 -6.14 8.86
N ASP A 58 2.01 -6.44 10.08
CA ASP A 58 0.72 -7.08 10.35
C ASP A 58 -0.19 -6.12 11.12
N ILE A 59 -1.38 -5.82 10.60
CA ILE A 59 -2.32 -4.88 11.23
C ILE A 59 -2.81 -5.35 12.60
N ARG A 60 -2.59 -6.63 12.91
CA ARG A 60 -2.95 -7.27 14.18
C ARG A 60 -1.82 -7.23 15.20
N ASP A 61 -0.64 -6.79 14.80
CA ASP A 61 0.52 -6.64 15.66
C ASP A 61 0.73 -5.14 15.96
N TYR A 62 0.81 -4.79 17.24
CA TYR A 62 0.89 -3.40 17.68
C TYR A 62 2.29 -2.80 17.47
N ASP A 63 3.33 -3.64 17.53
CA ASP A 63 4.72 -3.21 17.35
C ASP A 63 5.15 -3.20 15.87
N SER A 64 4.25 -3.67 14.99
CA SER A 64 4.44 -3.68 13.55
C SER A 64 4.35 -2.30 12.92
#